data_AF-A0A9D7H3H4-F1
#
_entry.id   AF-A0A9D7H3H4-F1
#
_cell.length_a   1.000
_cell.length_b   1.000
_cell.length_c   1.000
_cell.angle_alpha   90.00
_cell.angle_beta   90.00
_cell.angle_gamma   90.00
#
_symmetry.space_group_name_H-M   'P 1'
#
loop_
_entity.id
_entity.type
_entity.pdbx_description
1 polymer ?
#
loop_
_entity_poly.entity_id
_entity_poly.type
_entity_poly.pdbx_seq_one_letter_code
_entity_poly.pdbx_strand_id
1 'polypeptide(L)'
;MTFRALTSLFLIASLSLACSKDNAGATPAASAAAKSATPAPSAATSAAPTAEASAKPRRDLRGGVAATLVNAARTLDLKEPQKDGLGKIEEKLRAAETPRDEFKQLEAELVLQVKGGKIEAAKLAPKHAAVDKAIEAQKGQELESIASLHALLDGPQRKAVVTTLRAKQAAREERMAQRKDDKKDDPAARLKLRLERMTKELDLDAAQQKTVETFLAKNAPKDDPMVEAKKHMDALLEAFEKDAFDGKKLDVFGKKGAVGRVEVEEGLLTQLVPSLKPEQREKLAAKMERSGHKGRGGDMPGRPFGDDHKEP
;
A
#
# COMPACT_ATOMS: atom_id res chain seq x y z
N MET A 1 44.38 -23.18 14.00
CA MET A 1 44.79 -22.26 15.07
C MET A 1 45.12 -20.92 14.45
N THR A 2 44.19 -19.96 14.50
CA THR A 2 44.43 -18.53 14.26
C THR A 2 43.26 -17.76 14.86
N PHE A 3 43.52 -17.16 16.02
CA PHE A 3 42.64 -16.23 16.73
C PHE A 3 42.59 -14.90 15.97
N ARG A 4 41.41 -14.29 15.82
CA ARG A 4 41.30 -12.83 15.65
C ARG A 4 40.10 -12.27 16.39
N ALA A 5 40.43 -11.23 17.16
CA ALA A 5 39.73 -10.66 18.29
C ALA A 5 38.40 -9.99 17.96
N LEU A 6 37.50 -10.09 18.95
CA LEU A 6 36.41 -9.16 19.21
C LEU A 6 36.93 -7.73 19.34
N THR A 7 36.19 -6.78 18.78
CA THR A 7 36.04 -5.44 19.39
C THR A 7 34.63 -4.96 19.14
N SER A 8 33.86 -4.93 20.24
CA SER A 8 32.56 -4.31 20.37
C SER A 8 32.76 -3.01 21.14
N LEU A 9 32.35 -1.88 20.57
CA LEU A 9 32.22 -0.61 21.28
C LEU A 9 31.18 0.25 20.55
N PHE A 10 29.94 0.25 21.02
CA PHE A 10 28.98 1.30 20.70
C PHE A 10 28.51 1.92 22.01
N LEU A 11 29.08 3.09 22.30
CA LEU A 11 28.68 4.01 23.35
C LEU A 11 27.58 4.90 22.74
N ILE A 12 26.33 4.82 23.23
CA ILE A 12 25.29 5.79 22.89
C ILE A 12 24.99 6.58 24.17
N ALA A 13 25.51 7.79 24.21
CA ALA A 13 25.20 8.77 25.24
C ALA A 13 23.78 9.31 25.04
N SER A 14 22.99 9.24 26.10
CA SER A 14 21.66 9.85 26.22
C SER A 14 21.84 11.28 26.72
N LEU A 15 21.33 12.27 25.98
CA LEU A 15 21.00 13.58 26.53
C LEU A 15 19.54 13.90 26.21
N SER A 16 18.75 14.01 27.26
CA SER A 16 17.47 14.72 27.31
C SER A 16 17.73 16.15 27.79
N LEU A 17 16.91 17.11 27.32
CA LEU A 17 16.56 18.45 27.86
C LEU A 17 16.21 19.33 26.63
N ALA A 18 15.25 20.24 26.59
CA ALA A 18 14.20 20.72 27.50
C ALA A 18 13.23 21.61 26.66
N CYS A 19 12.10 21.95 27.27
CA CYS A 19 11.02 22.80 26.77
C CYS A 19 11.42 24.24 26.37
N SER A 20 10.64 24.85 25.46
CA SER A 20 10.08 26.22 25.52
C SER A 20 9.42 26.54 24.17
N LYS A 21 8.46 27.43 24.00
CA LYS A 21 7.47 28.16 24.81
C LYS A 21 6.77 29.06 23.77
N ASP A 22 5.46 29.28 23.93
CA ASP A 22 4.62 30.13 23.08
C ASP A 22 5.23 31.49 22.73
N ASN A 23 4.91 32.00 21.54
CA ASN A 23 4.73 33.44 21.39
C ASN A 23 3.70 33.82 20.35
N ALA A 24 2.74 34.61 20.81
CA ALA A 24 1.64 35.20 20.10
C ALA A 24 2.05 36.49 19.39
N GLY A 25 1.31 36.81 18.33
CA GLY A 25 0.83 38.16 18.02
C GLY A 25 1.86 39.20 17.53
N ALA A 26 1.70 39.63 16.28
CA ALA A 26 1.43 41.03 15.94
C ALA A 26 1.28 41.21 14.42
N THR A 27 0.07 41.58 13.99
CA THR A 27 -0.13 42.52 12.87
C THR A 27 -0.36 43.88 13.52
N PRO A 28 0.11 45.01 12.94
CA PRO A 28 -0.82 45.75 12.09
C PRO A 28 -0.19 46.67 11.01
N ALA A 29 -1.12 47.18 10.18
CA ALA A 29 -1.21 48.54 9.63
C ALA A 29 -0.61 48.87 8.25
N ALA A 30 -1.53 49.38 7.44
CA ALA A 30 -1.42 49.97 6.11
C ALA A 30 -0.70 51.32 6.07
N SER A 31 -0.23 51.72 4.90
CA SER A 31 -0.31 53.11 4.43
C SER A 31 -0.34 53.20 2.91
N ALA A 32 -1.26 54.03 2.42
CA ALA A 32 -1.54 54.34 1.03
C ALA A 32 -0.57 55.37 0.44
N ALA A 33 -0.40 55.38 -0.89
CA ALA A 33 -0.43 56.60 -1.71
C ALA A 33 -0.31 56.27 -3.21
N ALA A 34 -1.18 56.91 -3.99
CA ALA A 34 -1.33 56.82 -5.43
C ALA A 34 -0.17 57.46 -6.22
N LYS A 35 -0.03 57.06 -7.50
CA LYS A 35 0.33 57.97 -8.59
C LYS A 35 -0.03 57.39 -9.95
N SER A 36 -0.96 58.07 -10.60
CA SER A 36 -1.37 57.94 -11.99
C SER A 36 -0.29 58.54 -12.90
N ALA A 37 0.08 57.84 -13.98
CA ALA A 37 0.62 58.45 -15.19
C ALA A 37 0.47 57.48 -16.37
N THR A 38 -0.36 57.86 -17.35
CA THR A 38 -0.38 57.36 -18.73
C THR A 38 0.49 58.33 -19.54
N PRO A 39 1.33 57.89 -20.50
CA PRO A 39 0.86 57.85 -21.89
C PRO A 39 1.51 56.82 -22.85
N ALA A 40 0.72 56.50 -23.89
CA ALA A 40 1.05 56.27 -25.30
C ALA A 40 1.71 54.95 -25.80
N PRO A 41 1.34 54.50 -27.02
CA PRO A 41 1.45 53.12 -27.46
C PRO A 41 2.71 52.87 -28.31
N SER A 42 3.34 51.71 -28.14
CA SER A 42 4.34 51.24 -29.09
C SER A 42 4.31 49.73 -29.24
N ALA A 43 4.05 49.34 -30.49
CA ALA A 43 4.49 48.15 -31.23
C ALA A 43 4.42 46.76 -30.56
N ALA A 44 3.49 45.97 -31.10
CA ALA A 44 3.54 44.53 -31.34
C ALA A 44 4.73 43.76 -30.76
N THR A 45 4.44 42.94 -29.74
CA THR A 45 5.18 41.68 -29.53
C THR A 45 4.15 40.63 -29.14
N SER A 46 4.12 39.56 -29.93
CA SER A 46 3.28 38.39 -29.76
C SER A 46 3.46 37.82 -28.34
N ALA A 47 2.48 38.07 -27.48
CA ALA A 47 2.44 37.49 -26.15
C ALA A 47 1.99 36.03 -26.28
N ALA A 48 2.96 35.13 -26.13
CA ALA A 48 2.74 33.70 -25.96
C ALA A 48 1.76 33.44 -24.79
N PRO A 49 0.93 32.38 -24.86
CA PRO A 49 0.01 32.06 -23.79
C PRO A 49 0.75 31.83 -22.48
N THR A 50 0.28 32.55 -21.48
CA THR A 50 0.66 32.51 -20.08
C THR A 50 0.77 31.06 -19.60
N ALA A 51 1.95 30.74 -19.06
CA ALA A 51 2.25 29.46 -18.45
C ALA A 51 1.11 28.98 -17.56
N GLU A 52 0.57 27.81 -17.89
CA GLU A 52 -0.29 27.02 -17.02
C GLU A 52 0.35 26.97 -15.63
N ALA A 53 -0.41 27.43 -14.64
CA ALA A 53 -0.10 27.23 -13.24
C ALA A 53 0.24 25.74 -13.06
N SER A 54 1.50 25.46 -12.77
CA SER A 54 2.02 24.12 -12.51
C SER A 54 1.16 23.49 -11.42
N ALA A 55 0.18 22.68 -11.83
CA ALA A 55 -0.63 21.92 -10.94
C ALA A 55 0.32 21.01 -10.16
N LYS A 56 0.42 21.21 -8.84
CA LYS A 56 1.24 20.38 -7.95
C LYS A 56 1.06 18.92 -8.35
N PRO A 57 2.14 18.12 -8.48
CA PRO A 57 2.02 16.73 -8.89
C PRO A 57 1.02 16.04 -7.97
N ARG A 58 -0.15 15.69 -8.53
CA ARG A 58 -1.23 15.04 -7.79
C ARG A 58 -0.66 13.70 -7.34
N ARG A 59 -0.45 13.54 -6.03
CA ARG A 59 -0.01 12.27 -5.44
C ARG A 59 -0.90 11.15 -6.00
N ASP A 60 -0.26 10.10 -6.51
CA ASP A 60 -0.94 8.92 -7.02
C ASP A 60 -1.94 8.43 -5.99
N LEU A 61 -3.17 8.16 -6.45
CA LEU A 61 -4.21 7.57 -5.61
C LEU A 61 -3.64 6.28 -5.02
N ARG A 62 -3.73 6.15 -3.69
CA ARG A 62 -3.29 4.92 -3.02
C ARG A 62 -4.07 3.75 -3.61
N GLY A 63 -3.31 2.70 -3.92
CA GLY A 63 -3.75 1.59 -4.77
C GLY A 63 -5.07 0.95 -4.34
N GLY A 64 -5.74 0.37 -5.32
CA GLY A 64 -7.07 -0.23 -5.21
C GLY A 64 -7.64 -0.42 -6.62
N VAL A 65 -8.76 -1.13 -6.72
CA VAL A 65 -9.35 -1.43 -8.03
C VAL A 65 -10.04 -0.18 -8.61
N ALA A 66 -10.77 0.55 -7.76
CA ALA A 66 -11.39 1.82 -8.12
C ALA A 66 -10.36 2.87 -8.58
N ALA A 67 -9.26 3.02 -7.83
CA ALA A 67 -8.17 3.93 -8.20
C ALA A 67 -7.54 3.59 -9.55
N THR A 68 -7.44 2.29 -9.89
CA THR A 68 -6.90 1.83 -11.17
C THR A 68 -7.79 2.23 -12.34
N LEU A 69 -9.12 2.08 -12.20
CA LEU A 69 -10.10 2.52 -13.18
C LEU A 69 -10.13 4.04 -13.34
N VAL A 70 -10.10 4.79 -12.23
CA VAL A 70 -10.04 6.26 -12.24
C VAL A 70 -8.77 6.75 -12.95
N ASN A 71 -7.61 6.14 -12.66
CA ASN A 71 -6.36 6.48 -13.34
C ASN A 71 -6.38 6.20 -14.85
N ALA A 72 -7.11 5.17 -15.30
CA ALA A 72 -7.31 4.93 -16.72
C ALA A 72 -8.30 5.91 -17.35
N ALA A 73 -9.36 6.31 -16.64
CA ALA A 73 -10.28 7.33 -17.11
C ALA A 73 -9.61 8.71 -17.31
N ARG A 74 -8.60 9.03 -16.49
CA ARG A 74 -7.80 10.27 -16.62
C ARG A 74 -7.06 10.41 -17.95
N THR A 75 -6.74 9.30 -18.62
CA THR A 75 -6.03 9.33 -19.90
C THR A 75 -6.97 9.53 -21.09
N LEU A 76 -8.27 9.70 -20.84
CA LEU A 76 -9.27 9.96 -21.88
C LEU A 76 -9.54 11.46 -22.00
N ASP A 77 -9.98 11.86 -23.20
CA ASP A 77 -10.49 13.21 -23.46
C ASP A 77 -11.90 13.35 -22.87
N LEU A 78 -11.97 13.70 -21.59
CA LEU A 78 -13.21 13.91 -20.86
C LEU A 78 -13.74 15.34 -21.04
N LYS A 79 -15.07 15.50 -21.03
CA LYS A 79 -15.71 16.83 -20.99
C LYS A 79 -15.51 17.47 -19.61
N GLU A 80 -15.53 18.80 -19.51
CA GLU A 80 -15.42 19.52 -18.23
C GLU A 80 -16.32 18.98 -17.09
N PRO A 81 -17.64 18.75 -17.29
CA PRO A 81 -18.47 18.17 -16.23
C PRO A 81 -18.03 16.75 -15.81
N GLN A 82 -17.43 15.98 -16.72
CA GLN A 82 -16.88 14.65 -16.41
C GLN A 82 -15.56 14.75 -15.65
N LYS A 83 -14.70 15.72 -15.97
CA LYS A 83 -13.47 15.99 -15.21
C LYS A 83 -13.79 16.38 -13.77
N ASP A 84 -14.78 17.24 -13.57
CA ASP A 84 -15.24 17.65 -12.24
C ASP A 84 -15.81 16.46 -11.44
N GLY A 85 -16.65 15.64 -12.09
CA GLY A 85 -17.16 14.41 -11.49
C GLY A 85 -16.04 13.45 -11.10
N LEU A 86 -15.04 13.27 -11.97
CA LEU A 86 -13.88 12.43 -11.70
C LEU A 86 -13.08 12.97 -10.52
N GLY A 87 -12.86 14.29 -10.45
CA GLY A 87 -12.18 14.94 -9.33
C GLY A 87 -12.85 14.68 -7.97
N LYS A 88 -14.19 14.68 -7.93
CA LYS A 88 -14.94 14.34 -6.71
C LYS A 88 -14.79 12.87 -6.32
N ILE A 89 -14.82 11.95 -7.29
CA ILE A 89 -14.57 10.52 -7.04
C ILE A 89 -13.16 10.32 -6.48
N GLU A 90 -12.17 11.02 -7.03
CA GLU A 90 -10.78 10.96 -6.56
C GLU A 90 -10.61 11.48 -5.14
N GLU A 91 -11.25 12.60 -4.81
CA GLU A 91 -11.21 13.16 -3.46
C GLU A 91 -11.84 12.20 -2.45
N LYS A 92 -13.00 11.60 -2.79
CA LYS A 92 -13.65 10.58 -1.98
C LYS A 92 -12.74 9.36 -1.77
N LEU A 93 -12.13 8.84 -2.84
CA LEU A 93 -11.18 7.72 -2.74
C LEU A 93 -9.92 8.05 -1.94
N ARG A 94 -9.49 9.32 -1.93
CA ARG A 94 -8.34 9.77 -1.14
C ARG A 94 -8.71 9.95 0.34
N ALA A 95 -9.91 10.43 0.62
CA ALA A 95 -10.45 10.60 1.96
C ALA A 95 -10.87 9.26 2.59
N ALA A 96 -11.11 8.23 1.78
CA ALA A 96 -11.37 6.88 2.25
C ALA A 96 -10.25 6.39 3.18
N GLU A 97 -10.60 6.18 4.45
CA GLU A 97 -9.68 5.68 5.45
C GLU A 97 -9.34 4.22 5.13
N THR A 98 -8.05 3.94 5.00
CA THR A 98 -7.57 2.56 4.94
C THR A 98 -7.63 1.94 6.34
N PRO A 99 -7.86 0.62 6.50
CA PRO A 99 -7.99 -0.08 7.79
C PRO A 99 -6.66 -0.18 8.59
N ARG A 100 -5.77 0.79 8.41
CA ARG A 100 -4.40 0.80 8.94
C ARG A 100 -4.39 0.81 10.45
N ASP A 101 -5.27 1.57 11.07
CA ASP A 101 -5.25 1.74 12.52
C ASP A 101 -5.81 0.49 13.21
N GLU A 102 -6.81 -0.16 12.62
CA GLU A 102 -7.31 -1.47 13.05
C GLU A 102 -6.22 -2.54 12.93
N PHE A 103 -5.49 -2.58 11.80
CA PHE A 103 -4.35 -3.50 11.64
C PHE A 103 -3.23 -3.22 12.66
N LYS A 104 -2.89 -1.96 12.93
CA LYS A 104 -1.89 -1.61 13.95
C LYS A 104 -2.33 -2.06 15.34
N GLN A 105 -3.61 -1.90 15.67
CA GLN A 105 -4.14 -2.33 16.97
C GLN A 105 -4.13 -3.85 17.11
N LEU A 106 -4.44 -4.59 16.05
CA LEU A 106 -4.33 -6.04 16.03
C LEU A 106 -2.87 -6.50 16.19
N GLU A 107 -1.94 -5.87 15.47
CA GLU A 107 -0.50 -6.16 15.57
C GLU A 107 0.06 -5.83 16.96
N ALA A 108 -0.33 -4.70 17.55
CA ALA A 108 0.10 -4.32 18.91
C ALA A 108 -0.36 -5.34 19.96
N GLU A 109 -1.60 -5.82 19.87
CA GLU A 109 -2.12 -6.87 20.76
C GLU A 109 -1.38 -8.20 20.56
N LEU A 110 -1.12 -8.59 19.31
CA LEU A 110 -0.32 -9.78 19.00
C LEU A 110 1.08 -9.69 19.61
N VAL A 111 1.74 -8.53 19.51
CA VAL A 111 3.07 -8.30 20.11
C VAL A 111 3.04 -8.48 21.63
N LEU A 112 2.03 -7.94 22.31
CA LEU A 112 1.87 -8.11 23.77
C LEU A 112 1.71 -9.59 24.15
N GLN A 113 0.90 -10.32 23.39
CA GLN A 113 0.66 -11.75 23.62
C GLN A 113 1.89 -12.62 23.32
N VAL A 114 2.67 -12.25 22.30
CA VAL A 114 3.96 -12.91 22.01
C VAL A 114 4.94 -12.71 23.17
N LYS A 115 5.08 -11.48 23.71
CA LYS A 115 5.92 -11.24 24.90
C LYS A 115 5.42 -12.05 26.11
N GLY A 116 4.11 -12.09 26.29
CA GLY A 116 3.43 -12.87 27.33
C GLY A 116 3.58 -14.40 27.19
N GLY A 117 4.01 -14.91 26.03
CA GLY A 117 4.23 -16.35 25.82
C GLY A 117 2.96 -17.16 25.55
N LYS A 118 1.82 -16.49 25.32
CA LYS A 118 0.56 -17.17 25.03
C LYS A 118 -0.32 -16.28 24.14
N ILE A 119 -0.82 -16.86 23.05
CA ILE A 119 -1.81 -16.23 22.19
C ILE A 119 -3.21 -16.55 22.71
N GLU A 120 -4.01 -15.51 22.96
CA GLU A 120 -5.36 -15.59 23.50
C GLU A 120 -6.36 -15.12 22.45
N ALA A 121 -6.95 -16.08 21.73
CA ALA A 121 -7.92 -15.82 20.65
C ALA A 121 -9.09 -14.91 21.10
N ALA A 122 -9.53 -15.01 22.35
CA ALA A 122 -10.60 -14.18 22.90
C ALA A 122 -10.27 -12.68 22.90
N LYS A 123 -8.99 -12.30 23.07
CA LYS A 123 -8.54 -10.89 23.02
C LYS A 123 -8.36 -10.39 21.59
N LEU A 124 -8.05 -11.28 20.65
CA LEU A 124 -7.86 -10.95 19.23
C LEU A 124 -9.19 -10.88 18.47
N ALA A 125 -10.20 -11.66 18.86
CA ALA A 125 -11.52 -11.68 18.24
C ALA A 125 -12.15 -10.28 18.01
N PRO A 126 -12.21 -9.36 19.00
CA PRO A 126 -12.74 -8.02 18.74
C PRO A 126 -11.88 -7.19 17.78
N LYS A 127 -10.56 -7.43 17.72
CA LYS A 127 -9.65 -6.74 16.79
C LYS A 127 -9.84 -7.25 15.36
N HIS A 128 -10.03 -8.56 15.17
CA HIS A 128 -10.41 -9.13 13.89
C HIS A 128 -11.74 -8.56 13.38
N ALA A 129 -12.77 -8.53 14.23
CA ALA A 129 -14.07 -7.97 13.86
C ALA A 129 -13.97 -6.48 13.45
N ALA A 130 -13.09 -5.70 14.11
CA ALA A 130 -12.83 -4.32 13.73
C ALA A 130 -12.15 -4.20 12.35
N VAL A 131 -11.13 -5.03 12.09
CA VAL A 131 -10.46 -5.09 10.79
C VAL A 131 -11.44 -5.51 9.68
N ASP A 132 -12.24 -6.55 9.90
CA ASP A 132 -13.25 -7.02 8.94
C ASP A 132 -14.24 -5.92 8.60
N LYS A 133 -14.78 -5.24 9.62
CA LYS A 133 -15.70 -4.12 9.43
C LYS A 133 -15.08 -2.98 8.62
N ALA A 134 -13.83 -2.63 8.91
CA ALA A 134 -13.12 -1.57 8.20
C ALA A 134 -12.82 -1.96 6.74
N ILE A 135 -12.49 -3.23 6.48
CA ILE A 135 -12.31 -3.75 5.12
C ILE A 135 -13.63 -3.73 4.35
N GLU A 136 -14.73 -4.19 4.92
CA GLU A 136 -16.04 -4.17 4.26
C GLU A 136 -16.51 -2.74 3.97
N ALA A 137 -16.25 -1.80 4.89
CA ALA A 137 -16.51 -0.37 4.65
C ALA A 137 -15.68 0.16 3.46
N GLN A 138 -14.39 -0.17 3.40
CA GLN A 138 -13.52 0.21 2.28
C GLN A 138 -14.01 -0.40 0.96
N LYS A 139 -14.36 -1.70 0.94
CA LYS A 139 -14.90 -2.38 -0.25
C LYS A 139 -16.18 -1.69 -0.73
N GLY A 140 -17.08 -1.34 0.19
CA GLY A 140 -18.31 -0.61 -0.12
C GLY A 140 -18.03 0.74 -0.80
N GLN A 141 -17.07 1.51 -0.27
CA GLN A 141 -16.65 2.79 -0.86
C GLN A 141 -15.99 2.61 -2.24
N GLU A 142 -15.17 1.57 -2.42
CA GLU A 142 -14.57 1.26 -3.72
C GLU A 142 -15.63 0.89 -4.76
N LEU A 143 -16.60 0.04 -4.42
CA LEU A 143 -17.71 -0.33 -5.31
C LEU A 143 -18.58 0.88 -5.67
N GLU A 144 -18.88 1.74 -4.71
CA GLU A 144 -19.65 2.96 -4.95
C GLU A 144 -18.89 3.92 -5.89
N SER A 145 -17.56 4.02 -5.72
CA SER A 145 -16.71 4.85 -6.58
C SER A 145 -16.63 4.29 -8.00
N ILE A 146 -16.57 2.96 -8.16
CA ILE A 146 -16.60 2.31 -9.48
C ILE A 146 -17.96 2.52 -10.15
N ALA A 147 -19.06 2.37 -9.41
CA ALA A 147 -20.40 2.62 -9.93
C ALA A 147 -20.59 4.10 -10.34
N SER A 148 -20.08 5.03 -9.54
CA SER A 148 -20.09 6.47 -9.86
C SER A 148 -19.28 6.77 -11.11
N LEU A 149 -18.11 6.14 -11.26
CA LEU A 149 -17.28 6.27 -12.46
C LEU A 149 -17.99 5.70 -13.70
N HIS A 150 -18.63 4.53 -13.58
CA HIS A 150 -19.38 3.90 -14.66
C HIS A 150 -20.51 4.80 -15.18
N ALA A 151 -21.29 5.39 -14.27
CA ALA A 151 -22.38 6.31 -14.59
C ALA A 151 -21.89 7.64 -15.20
N LEU A 152 -20.70 8.10 -14.83
CA LEU A 152 -20.10 9.33 -15.33
C LEU A 152 -19.58 9.22 -16.77
N LEU A 153 -19.08 8.04 -17.14
CA LEU A 153 -18.54 7.75 -18.46
C LEU A 153 -19.64 7.29 -19.41
N ASP A 154 -19.55 7.68 -20.67
CA ASP A 154 -20.41 7.12 -21.71
C ASP A 154 -19.91 5.72 -22.18
N GLY A 155 -20.74 5.02 -22.95
CA GLY A 155 -20.42 3.66 -23.43
C GLY A 155 -19.06 3.57 -24.16
N PRO A 156 -18.78 4.46 -25.15
CA PRO A 156 -17.47 4.52 -25.80
C PRO A 156 -16.30 4.74 -24.82
N GLN A 157 -16.43 5.67 -23.87
CA GLN A 157 -15.41 5.94 -22.85
C GLN A 157 -15.17 4.73 -21.93
N ARG A 158 -16.22 4.01 -21.52
CA ARG A 158 -16.08 2.79 -20.70
C ARG A 158 -15.27 1.71 -21.43
N LYS A 159 -15.53 1.50 -22.73
CA LYS A 159 -14.76 0.57 -23.57
C LYS A 159 -13.30 0.98 -23.71
N ALA A 160 -13.04 2.28 -23.83
CA ALA A 160 -11.68 2.81 -23.89
C ALA A 160 -10.92 2.53 -22.58
N VAL A 161 -11.53 2.79 -21.42
CA VAL A 161 -10.95 2.46 -20.10
C VAL A 161 -10.58 0.98 -20.00
N VAL A 162 -11.51 0.09 -20.35
CA VAL A 162 -11.29 -1.37 -20.31
C VAL A 162 -10.15 -1.78 -21.23
N THR A 163 -10.08 -1.23 -22.44
CA THR A 163 -8.99 -1.49 -23.40
C THR A 163 -7.63 -1.06 -22.84
N THR A 164 -7.53 0.14 -22.27
CA THR A 164 -6.30 0.63 -21.62
C THR A 164 -5.88 -0.28 -20.47
N LEU A 165 -6.82 -0.78 -19.67
CA LEU A 165 -6.50 -1.66 -18.54
C LEU A 165 -6.07 -3.05 -18.98
N ARG A 166 -6.70 -3.63 -20.00
CA ARG A 166 -6.26 -4.91 -20.60
C ARG A 166 -4.85 -4.81 -21.17
N ALA A 167 -4.53 -3.70 -21.86
CA ALA A 167 -3.17 -3.46 -22.34
C ALA A 167 -2.15 -3.37 -21.19
N LYS A 168 -2.50 -2.68 -20.09
CA LYS A 168 -1.66 -2.62 -18.89
C LYS A 168 -1.50 -3.98 -18.20
N GLN A 169 -2.54 -4.82 -18.18
CA GLN A 169 -2.47 -6.20 -17.66
C GLN A 169 -1.50 -7.03 -18.51
N ALA A 170 -1.63 -7.00 -19.84
CA ALA A 170 -0.75 -7.72 -20.75
C ALA A 170 0.72 -7.29 -20.59
N ALA A 171 1.00 -5.98 -20.58
CA ALA A 171 2.35 -5.47 -20.37
C ALA A 171 2.94 -5.86 -19.00
N ARG A 172 2.09 -5.92 -17.96
CA ARG A 172 2.51 -6.40 -16.64
C ARG A 172 2.83 -7.89 -16.68
N GLU A 173 2.02 -8.71 -17.35
CA GLU A 173 2.24 -10.15 -17.48
C GLU A 173 3.52 -10.46 -18.23
N GLU A 174 3.79 -9.77 -19.34
CA GLU A 174 5.04 -9.90 -20.09
C GLU A 174 6.25 -9.57 -19.22
N ARG A 175 6.22 -8.43 -18.50
CA ARG A 175 7.28 -8.05 -17.57
C ARG A 175 7.46 -9.07 -16.44
N MET A 176 6.38 -9.73 -16.00
CA MET A 176 6.46 -10.77 -14.98
C MET A 176 6.98 -12.09 -15.55
N ALA A 177 6.65 -12.44 -16.79
CA ALA A 177 7.18 -13.61 -17.49
C ALA A 177 8.70 -13.50 -17.65
N GLN A 178 9.21 -12.33 -18.06
CA GLN A 178 10.65 -12.04 -18.15
C GLN A 178 11.40 -12.20 -16.82
N ARG A 179 10.70 -12.07 -15.68
CA ARG A 179 11.29 -12.26 -14.34
C ARG A 179 11.22 -13.70 -13.82
N LYS A 180 10.33 -14.53 -14.39
CA LYS A 180 10.14 -15.92 -13.97
C LYS A 180 11.23 -16.86 -14.48
N ASP A 181 11.96 -16.45 -15.52
CA ASP A 181 13.13 -17.19 -16.02
C ASP A 181 14.30 -17.20 -15.01
N ASP A 182 14.30 -16.27 -14.04
CA ASP A 182 15.13 -16.37 -12.85
C ASP A 182 14.49 -17.40 -11.90
N LYS A 183 15.14 -18.56 -11.69
CA LYS A 183 14.74 -19.76 -10.89
C LYS A 183 14.26 -19.55 -9.42
N LYS A 184 13.88 -18.34 -9.00
CA LYS A 184 13.52 -17.95 -7.64
C LYS A 184 12.04 -18.13 -7.30
N ASP A 185 11.22 -18.60 -8.23
CA ASP A 185 9.76 -18.68 -8.04
C ASP A 185 9.21 -20.04 -7.57
N ASP A 186 10.07 -21.03 -7.28
CA ASP A 186 9.62 -22.29 -6.68
C ASP A 186 8.98 -22.08 -5.28
N PRO A 187 7.71 -22.47 -5.05
CA PRO A 187 7.07 -22.40 -3.75
C PRO A 187 7.85 -23.11 -2.64
N ALA A 188 8.47 -24.26 -2.93
CA ALA A 188 9.25 -25.00 -1.94
C ALA A 188 10.52 -24.23 -1.55
N ALA A 189 11.23 -23.64 -2.51
CA ALA A 189 12.36 -22.74 -2.24
C ALA A 189 11.96 -21.53 -1.38
N ARG A 190 10.78 -20.93 -1.60
CA ARG A 190 10.29 -19.81 -0.76
C ARG A 190 10.01 -20.23 0.67
N LEU A 191 9.41 -21.41 0.85
CA LEU A 191 9.16 -21.98 2.18
C LEU A 191 10.47 -22.23 2.92
N LYS A 192 11.46 -22.81 2.24
CA LYS A 192 12.81 -23.02 2.77
C LYS A 192 13.49 -21.72 3.18
N LEU A 193 13.48 -20.70 2.31
CA LEU A 193 14.04 -19.38 2.62
C LEU A 193 13.33 -18.70 3.81
N ARG A 194 12.01 -18.87 3.92
CA ARG A 194 11.24 -18.35 5.06
C ARG A 194 11.63 -19.05 6.36
N LEU A 195 11.74 -20.37 6.35
CA LEU A 195 12.18 -21.16 7.50
C LEU A 195 13.61 -20.77 7.91
N GLU A 196 14.56 -20.78 6.97
CA GLU A 196 15.97 -20.43 7.22
C GLU A 196 16.11 -19.03 7.86
N ARG A 197 15.33 -18.06 7.37
CA ARG A 197 15.32 -16.71 7.94
C ARG A 197 14.77 -16.70 9.37
N MET A 198 13.64 -17.38 9.64
CA MET A 198 13.09 -17.47 11.00
C MET A 198 14.05 -18.18 11.95
N THR A 199 14.69 -19.26 11.49
CA THR A 199 15.72 -19.98 12.26
C THR A 199 16.88 -19.08 12.63
N LYS A 200 17.43 -18.31 11.68
CA LYS A 200 18.56 -17.40 11.92
C LYS A 200 18.20 -16.22 12.82
N GLU A 201 16.99 -15.70 12.70
CA GLU A 201 16.58 -14.50 13.45
C GLU A 201 16.12 -14.80 14.88
N LEU A 202 15.56 -15.99 15.11
CA LEU A 202 15.01 -16.40 16.41
C LEU A 202 15.84 -17.49 17.10
N ASP A 203 16.93 -17.93 16.47
CA ASP A 203 17.77 -19.04 16.95
C ASP A 203 16.94 -20.31 17.22
N LEU A 204 16.07 -20.68 16.27
CA LEU A 204 15.12 -21.79 16.46
C LEU A 204 15.84 -23.13 16.57
N ASP A 205 15.44 -23.97 17.53
CA ASP A 205 15.93 -25.33 17.66
C ASP A 205 15.27 -26.29 16.65
N ALA A 206 15.76 -27.53 16.57
CA ALA A 206 15.28 -28.53 15.62
C ALA A 206 13.79 -28.91 15.79
N ALA A 207 13.25 -28.83 17.02
CA ALA A 207 11.85 -29.14 17.28
C ALA A 207 10.94 -27.96 16.86
N GLN A 208 11.36 -26.74 17.17
CA GLN A 208 10.69 -25.50 16.74
C GLN A 208 10.69 -25.38 15.21
N GLN A 209 11.81 -25.67 14.55
CA GLN A 209 11.93 -25.66 13.08
C GLN A 209 10.92 -26.60 12.42
N LYS A 210 10.79 -27.84 12.92
CA LYS A 210 9.81 -28.81 12.40
C LYS A 210 8.36 -28.34 12.56
N THR A 211 8.06 -27.64 13.66
CA THR A 211 6.73 -27.06 13.90
C THR A 211 6.42 -25.99 12.85
N VAL A 212 7.36 -25.07 12.62
CA VAL A 212 7.23 -24.02 11.60
C VAL A 212 7.11 -24.63 10.20
N GLU A 213 7.96 -25.60 9.86
CA GLU A 213 7.94 -26.30 8.56
C GLU A 213 6.58 -26.97 8.30
N THR A 214 6.08 -27.74 9.27
CA THR A 214 4.77 -28.42 9.17
C THR A 214 3.63 -27.42 9.01
N PHE A 215 3.64 -26.33 9.78
CA PHE A 215 2.62 -25.30 9.67
C PHE A 215 2.67 -24.60 8.31
N LEU A 216 3.86 -24.24 7.83
CA LEU A 216 4.04 -23.56 6.56
C LEU A 216 3.65 -24.45 5.37
N ALA A 217 3.95 -25.75 5.42
CA ALA A 217 3.52 -26.71 4.40
C ALA A 217 1.99 -26.86 4.37
N LYS A 218 1.35 -26.96 5.55
CA LYS A 218 -0.11 -27.09 5.67
C LYS A 218 -0.88 -25.84 5.18
N ASN A 219 -0.30 -24.66 5.38
CA ASN A 219 -0.92 -23.37 5.03
C ASN A 219 -0.33 -22.75 3.74
N ALA A 220 0.37 -23.55 2.92
CA ALA A 220 0.83 -23.08 1.63
C ALA A 220 -0.40 -22.70 0.76
N PRO A 221 -0.38 -21.55 0.08
CA PRO A 221 -1.47 -21.17 -0.82
C PRO A 221 -1.62 -22.24 -1.91
N LYS A 222 -2.85 -22.74 -2.09
CA LYS A 222 -3.17 -23.79 -3.07
C LYS A 222 -3.23 -23.26 -4.49
N ASP A 223 -3.70 -22.02 -4.63
CA ASP A 223 -3.84 -21.32 -5.89
C ASP A 223 -2.87 -20.14 -5.95
N ASP A 224 -2.41 -19.80 -7.16
CA ASP A 224 -1.62 -18.60 -7.38
C ASP A 224 -2.52 -17.37 -7.15
N PRO A 225 -2.27 -16.55 -6.11
CA PRO A 225 -3.09 -15.38 -5.83
C PRO A 225 -3.11 -14.36 -6.98
N MET A 226 -2.13 -14.38 -7.88
CA MET A 226 -2.13 -13.54 -9.08
C MET A 226 -3.13 -14.03 -10.11
N VAL A 227 -3.33 -15.34 -10.24
CA VAL A 227 -4.32 -15.92 -11.16
C VAL A 227 -5.73 -15.60 -10.68
N GLU A 228 -6.01 -15.78 -9.39
CA GLU A 228 -7.30 -15.39 -8.78
C GLU A 228 -7.56 -13.89 -8.93
N ALA A 229 -6.57 -13.04 -8.59
CA ALA A 229 -6.70 -11.59 -8.76
C ALA A 229 -6.96 -11.18 -10.22
N LYS A 230 -6.34 -11.87 -11.19
CA LYS A 230 -6.60 -11.67 -12.62
C LYS A 230 -8.04 -12.01 -12.97
N LYS A 231 -8.55 -13.19 -12.57
CA LYS A 231 -9.95 -13.58 -12.80
C LYS A 231 -10.93 -12.54 -12.27
N HIS A 232 -10.71 -12.06 -11.05
CA HIS A 232 -11.58 -11.03 -10.44
C HIS A 232 -11.53 -9.71 -11.21
N MET A 233 -10.35 -9.27 -11.65
CA MET A 233 -10.20 -8.08 -12.48
C MET A 233 -10.87 -8.26 -13.84
N ASP A 234 -10.69 -9.40 -14.51
CA ASP A 234 -11.26 -9.65 -15.83
C ASP A 234 -12.80 -9.67 -15.78
N ALA A 235 -13.38 -10.32 -14.75
CA ALA A 235 -14.83 -10.29 -14.51
C ALA A 235 -15.35 -8.86 -14.24
N LEU A 236 -14.58 -8.05 -13.49
CA LEU A 236 -14.92 -6.66 -13.28
C LEU A 236 -14.89 -5.85 -14.58
N LEU A 237 -13.83 -5.99 -15.37
CA LEU A 237 -13.68 -5.26 -16.63
C LEU A 237 -14.78 -5.63 -17.62
N GLU A 238 -15.15 -6.91 -17.70
CA GLU A 238 -16.26 -7.37 -18.54
C GLU A 238 -17.60 -6.77 -18.08
N ALA A 239 -17.86 -6.72 -16.78
CA ALA A 239 -19.06 -6.10 -16.23
C ALA A 239 -19.07 -4.57 -16.43
N PHE A 240 -17.92 -3.91 -16.25
CA PHE A 240 -17.78 -2.46 -16.41
C PHE A 240 -17.99 -2.01 -17.86
N GLU A 241 -17.69 -2.86 -18.84
CA GLU A 241 -17.93 -2.59 -20.25
C GLU A 241 -19.43 -2.54 -20.62
N LYS A 242 -20.28 -3.25 -19.87
CA LYS A 242 -21.73 -3.35 -20.11
C LYS A 242 -22.46 -2.08 -19.66
N ASP A 243 -23.64 -1.83 -20.23
CA ASP A 243 -24.44 -0.64 -19.88
C ASP A 243 -25.10 -0.74 -18.50
N ALA A 244 -25.42 -1.95 -18.05
CA ALA A 244 -25.92 -2.21 -16.70
C ALA A 244 -24.78 -2.74 -15.82
N PHE A 245 -24.18 -1.87 -15.02
CA PHE A 245 -23.13 -2.25 -14.07
C PHE A 245 -23.71 -2.43 -12.67
N ASP A 246 -23.49 -3.60 -12.09
CA ASP A 246 -23.81 -3.90 -10.69
C ASP A 246 -22.59 -4.51 -10.00
N GLY A 247 -21.73 -3.65 -9.46
CA GLY A 247 -20.52 -4.05 -8.76
C GLY A 247 -20.76 -4.91 -7.52
N LYS A 248 -21.97 -4.91 -6.94
CA LYS A 248 -22.30 -5.71 -5.75
C LYS A 248 -22.45 -7.19 -6.06
N LYS A 249 -22.72 -7.55 -7.33
CA LYS A 249 -22.80 -8.94 -7.78
C LYS A 249 -21.44 -9.55 -8.08
N LEU A 250 -20.38 -8.75 -8.06
CA LEU A 250 -19.03 -9.18 -8.37
C LEU A 250 -18.25 -9.44 -7.08
N ASP A 251 -17.62 -10.60 -7.00
CA ASP A 251 -16.61 -10.85 -5.97
C ASP A 251 -15.29 -10.22 -6.43
N VAL A 252 -15.17 -8.89 -6.37
CA VAL A 252 -13.97 -8.18 -6.88
C VAL A 252 -12.77 -8.31 -5.91
N PHE A 253 -13.04 -8.56 -4.64
CA PHE A 253 -12.07 -8.41 -3.56
C PHE A 253 -11.64 -9.73 -2.90
N GLY A 254 -12.30 -10.84 -3.26
CA GLY A 254 -12.06 -12.15 -2.66
C GLY A 254 -12.51 -12.23 -1.19
N LYS A 255 -12.77 -13.45 -0.73
CA LYS A 255 -13.41 -13.70 0.59
C LYS A 255 -12.50 -13.49 1.80
N LYS A 256 -11.17 -13.67 1.67
CA LYS A 256 -10.24 -13.64 2.82
C LYS A 256 -9.13 -12.61 2.74
N GLY A 257 -8.86 -12.03 1.57
CA GLY A 257 -7.97 -10.87 1.38
C GLY A 257 -6.77 -10.77 2.35
N ALA A 258 -6.67 -9.62 3.03
CA ALA A 258 -5.61 -9.33 4.00
C ALA A 258 -5.81 -10.04 5.35
N VAL A 259 -7.06 -10.25 5.78
CA VAL A 259 -7.40 -10.87 7.08
C VAL A 259 -6.93 -12.30 7.15
N GLY A 260 -7.17 -13.08 6.10
CA GLY A 260 -6.70 -14.46 6.01
C GLY A 260 -5.18 -14.61 6.10
N ARG A 261 -4.41 -13.57 5.71
CA ARG A 261 -2.95 -13.59 5.92
C ARG A 261 -2.58 -13.43 7.39
N VAL A 262 -3.30 -12.56 8.10
CA VAL A 262 -3.10 -12.36 9.54
C VAL A 262 -3.55 -13.61 10.31
N GLU A 263 -4.67 -14.23 9.94
CA GLU A 263 -5.12 -15.50 10.54
C GLU A 263 -4.06 -16.61 10.41
N VAL A 264 -3.41 -16.73 9.25
CA VAL A 264 -2.33 -17.71 9.03
C VAL A 264 -1.11 -17.38 9.90
N GLU A 265 -0.76 -16.11 10.05
CA GLU A 265 0.34 -15.69 10.91
C GLU A 265 0.03 -15.93 12.40
N GLU A 266 -1.17 -15.59 12.86
CA GLU A 266 -1.64 -15.87 14.20
C GLU A 266 -1.66 -17.37 14.51
N GLY A 267 -2.10 -18.20 13.55
CA GLY A 267 -2.08 -19.65 13.68
C GLY A 267 -0.66 -20.18 13.88
N LEU A 268 0.33 -19.61 13.17
CA LEU A 268 1.75 -19.96 13.36
C LEU A 268 2.22 -19.54 14.76
N LEU A 269 1.91 -18.32 15.18
CA LEU A 269 2.30 -17.80 16.49
C LEU A 269 1.67 -18.60 17.63
N THR A 270 0.42 -19.00 17.50
CA THR A 270 -0.29 -19.82 18.50
C THR A 270 0.42 -21.15 18.75
N GLN A 271 1.00 -21.77 17.71
CA GLN A 271 1.76 -23.01 17.85
C GLN A 271 3.21 -22.77 18.30
N LEU A 272 3.85 -21.71 17.78
CA LEU A 272 5.26 -21.46 18.00
C LEU A 272 5.55 -20.85 19.38
N VAL A 273 4.80 -19.82 19.78
CA VAL A 273 5.07 -19.00 20.97
C VAL A 273 5.22 -19.81 22.27
N PRO A 274 4.38 -20.84 22.55
CA PRO A 274 4.54 -21.66 23.76
C PRO A 274 5.86 -22.42 23.83
N SER A 275 6.47 -22.73 22.68
CA SER A 275 7.75 -23.46 22.60
C SER A 275 8.98 -22.54 22.64
N LEU A 276 8.79 -21.22 22.48
CA LEU A 276 9.88 -20.24 22.47
C LEU A 276 10.37 -19.92 23.87
N LYS A 277 11.69 -19.79 24.03
CA LYS A 277 12.33 -19.25 25.25
C LYS A 277 11.96 -17.76 25.42
N PRO A 278 11.97 -17.22 26.65
CA PRO A 278 11.67 -15.79 26.89
C PRO A 278 12.47 -14.83 25.99
N GLU A 279 13.78 -15.07 25.84
CA GLU A 279 14.64 -14.26 24.98
C GLU A 279 14.25 -14.31 23.49
N GLN A 280 13.79 -15.47 23.01
CA GLN A 280 13.32 -15.63 21.63
C GLN A 280 11.98 -14.90 21.41
N ARG A 281 11.11 -14.86 22.43
CA ARG A 281 9.84 -14.13 22.38
C ARG A 281 10.06 -12.63 22.32
N GLU A 282 10.98 -12.09 23.11
CA GLU A 282 11.35 -10.67 23.04
C GLU A 282 11.96 -10.31 21.68
N LYS A 283 12.85 -11.15 21.13
CA LYS A 283 13.39 -10.96 19.76
C LYS A 283 12.29 -10.97 18.71
N LEU A 284 11.34 -11.91 18.79
CA LEU A 284 10.20 -12.01 17.88
C LEU A 284 9.31 -10.77 17.97
N ALA A 285 8.95 -10.35 19.18
CA ALA A 285 8.13 -9.18 19.43
C ALA A 285 8.79 -7.89 18.90
N ALA A 286 10.07 -7.67 19.20
CA ALA A 286 10.84 -6.54 18.69
C ALA A 286 11.00 -6.56 17.16
N LYS A 287 10.93 -7.74 16.53
CA LYS A 287 10.91 -7.85 15.07
C LYS A 287 9.54 -7.46 14.51
N MET A 288 8.45 -7.92 15.12
CA MET A 288 7.09 -7.56 14.73
C MET A 288 6.87 -6.04 14.80
N GLU A 289 7.27 -5.41 15.90
CA GLU A 289 7.24 -3.94 16.06
C GLU A 289 8.03 -3.21 14.95
N ARG A 290 9.19 -3.75 14.56
CA ARG A 290 10.01 -3.19 13.46
C ARG A 290 9.41 -3.41 12.08
N SER A 291 8.78 -4.56 11.83
CA SER A 291 8.12 -4.83 10.54
C SER A 291 6.88 -3.98 10.33
N GLY A 292 6.10 -3.72 11.38
CA GLY A 292 4.99 -2.77 11.34
C GLY A 292 5.44 -1.35 10.97
N HIS A 293 6.65 -0.97 11.38
CA HIS A 293 7.22 0.36 11.11
C HIS A 293 7.85 0.50 9.71
N LYS A 294 8.56 -0.53 9.22
CA LYS A 294 9.29 -0.48 7.93
C LYS A 294 8.45 -0.80 6.69
N GLY A 295 7.20 -1.24 6.86
CA GLY A 295 6.45 -1.88 5.79
C GLY A 295 5.78 -0.98 4.74
N ARG A 296 5.48 0.31 4.99
CA ARG A 296 4.49 1.02 4.13
C ARG A 296 4.66 2.53 3.90
N GLY A 297 5.85 3.10 4.12
CA GLY A 297 6.10 4.49 3.72
C GLY A 297 7.54 4.93 3.90
N GLY A 298 8.18 5.29 2.78
CA GLY A 298 9.22 6.32 2.75
C GLY A 298 10.52 6.00 3.46
N ASP A 299 11.41 5.26 2.79
CA ASP A 299 12.82 5.68 2.61
C ASP A 299 13.51 4.60 1.77
N MET A 300 13.17 4.58 0.48
CA MET A 300 14.18 4.16 -0.49
C MET A 300 15.06 5.39 -0.69
N PRO A 301 16.33 5.42 -0.22
CA PRO A 301 17.24 6.48 -0.60
C PRO A 301 17.24 6.53 -2.13
N GLY A 302 16.93 7.70 -2.67
CA GLY A 302 16.66 7.90 -4.10
C GLY A 302 17.67 7.15 -4.93
N ARG A 303 17.20 6.16 -5.71
CA ARG A 303 17.98 5.69 -6.85
C ARG A 303 18.18 6.94 -7.71
N PRO A 304 19.42 7.39 -7.95
CA PRO A 304 19.64 8.41 -8.95
C PRO A 304 19.09 7.85 -10.26
N PHE A 305 18.08 8.52 -10.82
CA PHE A 305 17.67 8.27 -12.19
C PHE A 305 18.90 8.62 -13.03
N GLY A 306 19.56 7.58 -13.52
CA GLY A 306 20.58 7.74 -14.54
C GLY A 306 19.88 8.23 -15.80
N ASP A 307 20.08 9.49 -16.12
CA ASP A 307 19.84 10.06 -17.44
C ASP A 307 20.82 9.39 -18.42
N ASP A 308 20.47 8.20 -18.90
CA ASP A 308 21.10 7.60 -20.09
C ASP A 308 20.42 8.19 -21.34
N HIS A 309 20.57 9.50 -21.54
CA HIS A 309 20.42 10.09 -22.87
C HIS A 309 21.67 9.75 -23.68
N LYS A 310 21.60 8.64 -24.40
CA LYS A 310 22.50 8.35 -25.52
C LYS A 310 21.76 8.67 -26.81
N GLU A 311 21.97 9.89 -27.29
CA GLU A 311 21.70 10.31 -28.66
C GLU A 311 23.00 10.21 -29.49
N PRO A 312 22.91 10.16 -30.83
CA PRO A 312 23.14 8.97 -31.67
C PRO A 312 24.60 8.56 -31.88
#